data_AF-A0A9E2DVH5-F1
#
_entry.id   AF-A0A9E2DVH5-F1
#
_cell.length_a   1.000
_cell.length_b   1.000
_cell.length_c   1.000
_cell.angle_alpha   90.00
_cell.angle_beta   90.00
_cell.angle_gamma   90.00
#
_symmetry.space_group_name_H-M   'P 1'
#
loop_
_entity.id
_entity.type
_entity.pdbx_description
1 polymer ?
#
loop_
_entity_poly.entity_id
_entity_poly.type
_entity_poly.pdbx_seq_one_letter_code
_entity_poly.pdbx_strand_id
1 'polypeptide(L)' 'MMQEKDSMFEQMTARGHDRLCFHHDKETGLRAIVAIHSTALGNALGGTRRWYYESEDDAVYDVLRLSKGMTYKAAISG' A
#
# COMPACT_ATOMS: atom_id res chain seq x y z
N MET A 1 -8.84 5.43 -25.45
CA MET A 1 -7.64 4.61 -25.24
C MET A 1 -7.86 3.87 -23.93
N MET A 2 -8.28 2.61 -23.99
CA MET A 2 -8.47 1.79 -22.79
C MET A 2 -7.08 1.60 -22.17
N GLN A 3 -6.87 2.09 -20.95
CA GLN A 3 -5.65 1.79 -20.22
C GLN A 3 -5.67 0.31 -19.87
N GLU A 4 -4.67 -0.43 -20.34
CA GLU A 4 -4.29 -1.69 -19.71
C GLU A 4 -4.02 -1.35 -18.24
N LYS A 5 -4.81 -1.91 -17.32
CA LYS A 5 -4.53 -1.80 -15.89
C LYS A 5 -3.26 -2.59 -15.63
N ASP A 6 -2.18 -1.89 -15.27
CA ASP A 6 -0.96 -2.52 -14.77
C ASP A 6 -1.36 -3.52 -13.67
N SER A 7 -0.88 -4.75 -13.81
CA SER A 7 -1.09 -5.79 -12.82
C SER A 7 -0.54 -5.34 -11.46
N MET A 8 -1.11 -5.88 -10.39
CA MET A 8 -0.71 -5.51 -9.04
C MET A 8 0.77 -5.79 -8.77
N PHE A 9 1.33 -6.83 -9.38
CA PHE A 9 2.76 -7.13 -9.31
C PHE A 9 3.61 -6.09 -10.05
N GLU A 10 3.19 -5.63 -11.22
CA GLU A 10 3.89 -4.55 -11.94
C GLU A 10 3.90 -3.26 -11.11
N GLN A 11 2.78 -2.92 -10.47
CA GLN A 11 2.71 -1.75 -9.58
C GLN A 11 3.64 -1.88 -8.36
N MET A 12 3.72 -3.07 -7.76
CA MET A 12 4.64 -3.35 -6.65
C MET A 12 6.11 -3.26 -7.10
N THR A 13 6.45 -3.89 -8.24
CA THR A 13 7.81 -3.88 -8.79
C THR A 13 8.24 -2.47 -9.18
N ALA A 14 7.40 -1.72 -9.88
CA ALA A 14 7.68 -0.34 -10.29
C ALA A 14 7.93 0.59 -9.09
N ARG A 15 7.31 0.29 -7.94
CA ARG A 15 7.44 1.11 -6.73
C ARG A 15 8.48 0.59 -5.74
N GLY A 16 8.91 -0.66 -5.87
CA GLY A 16 9.90 -1.30 -5.01
C GLY A 16 9.31 -1.82 -3.69
N HIS A 17 8.10 -2.36 -3.71
CA HIS A 17 7.42 -2.85 -2.51
C HIS A 17 7.75 -4.30 -2.17
N ASP A 18 8.10 -4.54 -0.91
CA ASP A 18 8.33 -5.89 -0.37
C ASP A 18 7.03 -6.71 -0.28
N ARG A 19 5.93 -6.12 0.23
CA ARG A 19 4.68 -6.84 0.52
C ARG A 19 3.43 -5.99 0.33
N LEU A 20 2.36 -6.64 -0.10
CA LEU A 20 0.99 -6.11 -0.14
C LEU A 20 0.03 -7.18 0.40
N CYS A 21 -0.71 -6.86 1.45
CA CYS A 21 -1.60 -7.79 2.15
C CYS A 21 -3.03 -7.27 2.12
N PHE A 22 -3.97 -8.14 1.73
CA PHE A 22 -5.40 -7.87 1.77
C PHE A 22 -6.01 -8.58 2.97
N HIS A 23 -6.81 -7.85 3.74
CA HIS A 23 -7.56 -8.38 4.85
C HIS A 23 -9.04 -8.12 4.62
N HIS A 24 -9.83 -9.18 4.75
CA HIS A 24 -11.28 -9.12 4.66
C HIS A 24 -11.84 -9.88 5.86
N ASP A 25 -12.59 -9.17 6.70
CA ASP A 25 -13.38 -9.78 7.76
C ASP A 25 -14.87 -9.68 7.42
N LYS A 26 -15.52 -10.84 7.33
CA LYS A 26 -16.91 -10.95 6.90
C LYS A 26 -17.88 -10.50 8.00
N GLU A 27 -17.54 -10.70 9.27
CA GLU A 27 -18.44 -10.39 10.38
C GLU A 27 -18.58 -8.88 10.59
N THR A 28 -17.47 -8.15 10.54
CA THR A 28 -17.48 -6.67 10.65
C THR A 28 -17.64 -5.96 9.32
N GLY A 29 -17.45 -6.67 8.19
CA GLY A 29 -17.39 -6.09 6.85
C GLY A 29 -16.10 -5.31 6.58
N LEU A 30 -15.07 -5.47 7.42
CA LEU A 30 -13.79 -4.79 7.26
C LEU A 30 -13.10 -5.25 5.99
N ARG A 31 -12.70 -4.29 5.17
CA ARG A 31 -11.76 -4.46 4.06
C ARG A 31 -10.58 -3.54 4.30
N ALA A 32 -9.40 -4.13 4.46
CA ALA A 32 -8.18 -3.40 4.73
C ALA A 32 -7.06 -3.87 3.81
N ILE A 33 -6.19 -2.94 3.44
CA ILE A 33 -5.00 -3.22 2.63
C ILE A 33 -3.81 -2.68 3.42
N VAL A 34 -2.78 -3.51 3.58
CA VAL A 34 -1.54 -3.14 4.24
C VAL A 34 -0.41 -3.30 3.23
N ALA A 35 0.30 -2.21 2.92
CA ALA A 35 1.47 -2.23 2.07
C ALA A 35 2.74 -1.98 2.88
N ILE A 36 3.76 -2.80 2.66
CA ILE A 36 5.10 -2.63 3.21
C ILE A 36 6.02 -2.33 2.04
N HIS A 37 6.54 -1.11 2.00
CA HIS A 37 7.49 -0.71 0.95
C HIS A 37 8.88 -1.29 1.22
N SER A 38 9.46 -1.05 2.40
CA SER A 38 10.76 -1.63 2.77
C SER A 38 10.87 -1.82 4.28
N THR A 39 11.55 -2.89 4.70
CA THR A 39 12.00 -3.12 6.10
C THR A 39 13.51 -3.07 6.28
N ALA A 40 14.26 -2.45 5.35
CA ALA A 40 15.72 -2.45 5.38
C ALA A 40 16.34 -1.79 6.63
N LEU A 41 15.67 -0.78 7.19
CA LEU A 41 16.13 -0.05 8.39
C LEU A 41 15.40 -0.48 9.68
N GLY A 42 14.66 -1.59 9.65
CA GLY A 42 13.89 -2.11 10.78
C GLY A 42 12.42 -2.38 10.45
N ASN A 43 11.61 -2.51 11.49
CA ASN A 43 10.18 -2.80 11.35
C ASN A 43 9.45 -1.64 10.64
N ALA A 44 8.51 -1.99 9.76
CA ALA A 44 7.71 -0.99 9.07
C ALA A 44 6.76 -0.29 10.06
N LEU A 45 6.79 1.06 10.06
CA LEU A 45 5.88 1.91 10.80
C LEU A 45 5.04 2.73 9.83
N GLY A 46 3.73 2.77 10.05
CA GLY A 46 2.79 3.53 9.24
C GLY A 46 1.50 3.81 10.00
N GLY A 47 0.79 4.87 9.59
CA GLY A 47 -0.54 5.16 10.12
C GLY A 47 -1.63 4.37 9.40
N THR A 48 -2.77 4.20 10.07
CA THR A 48 -3.98 3.63 9.47
C THR A 48 -4.86 4.75 8.92
N ARG A 49 -5.26 4.63 7.65
CA ARG A 49 -6.20 5.55 7.01
C ARG A 49 -7.50 4.83 6.70
N ARG A 50 -8.62 5.37 7.17
CA ARG A 50 -9.96 5.01 6.71
C ARG A 50 -10.45 6.08 5.75
N TRP A 51 -10.73 5.68 4.51
CA TRP A 51 -11.21 6.59 3.48
C TRP A 51 -12.16 5.84 2.53
N TYR A 52 -13.04 6.57 1.85
CA TYR A 52 -13.88 6.03 0.78
C TYR A 52 -13.12 6.15 -0.55
N TYR A 53 -12.91 5.02 -1.21
CA TYR A 53 -12.32 4.97 -2.55
C TYR A 53 -13.39 4.54 -3.55
N GLU A 54 -13.33 5.10 -4.76
CA GLU A 54 -14.26 4.76 -5.83
C GLU A 54 -14.01 3.34 -6.36
N SER A 55 -12.75 2.89 -6.38
CA SER A 55 -12.36 1.55 -6.76
C SER A 55 -11.31 0.93 -5.83
N GLU A 56 -11.14 -0.40 -5.90
CA GLU A 56 -10.05 -1.11 -5.20
C GLU A 56 -8.66 -0.67 -5.70
N ASP A 57 -8.55 -0.37 -7.00
CA ASP A 57 -7.28 0.07 -7.59
C ASP A 57 -6.85 1.43 -7.05
N ASP A 58 -7.80 2.33 -6.79
CA ASP A 58 -7.50 3.62 -6.14
C ASP A 58 -6.96 3.41 -4.72
N ALA A 59 -7.53 2.46 -3.99
CA ALA A 59 -7.09 2.10 -2.64
C ALA A 59 -5.68 1.46 -2.66
N VAL A 60 -5.41 0.57 -3.62
CA VAL A 60 -4.09 -0.06 -3.83
C VAL A 60 -3.05 0.98 -4.22
N TYR A 61 -3.37 1.86 -5.17
CA TYR A 61 -2.49 2.94 -5.59
C TYR A 61 -2.14 3.85 -4.39
N ASP A 62 -3.13 4.24 -3.59
CA ASP A 62 -2.89 5.14 -2.44
C ASP A 62 -2.04 4.46 -1.36
N VAL A 63 -2.35 3.21 -0.98
CA VAL A 63 -1.58 2.51 0.06
C VAL A 63 -0.14 2.25 -0.37
N LEU A 64 0.11 1.91 -1.64
CA LEU A 64 1.47 1.77 -2.19
C LEU A 64 2.21 3.11 -2.19
N ARG A 65 1.55 4.20 -2.58
CA ARG A 65 2.13 5.55 -2.57
C ARG A 65 2.49 6.02 -1.16
N LEU A 66 1.60 5.84 -0.19
CA LEU A 66 1.78 6.28 1.19
C LEU A 66 2.88 5.49 1.91
N SER A 67 2.88 4.16 1.78
CA SER A 67 3.90 3.30 2.41
C SER A 67 5.31 3.63 1.93
N LYS A 68 5.48 3.92 0.63
CA LYS A 68 6.75 4.41 0.08
C LYS A 68 7.17 5.74 0.70
N GLY A 69 6.24 6.68 0.83
CA GLY A 69 6.48 7.95 1.53
C GLY A 69 6.92 7.76 2.98
N MET A 70 6.32 6.81 3.70
CA MET A 70 6.68 6.48 5.08
C MET A 70 8.09 5.90 5.19
N THR A 71 8.54 5.05 4.26
CA THR A 71 9.93 4.58 4.23
C THR A 71 10.90 5.75 4.13
N TYR A 72 10.70 6.66 3.17
CA TYR A 72 11.60 7.81 3.03
C TYR A 72 11.54 8.74 4.24
N LYS A 73 10.34 9.01 4.77
CA LYS A 73 10.17 9.83 5.97
C LYS A 73 10.93 9.23 7.15
N ALA A 74 10.81 7.93 7.39
CA ALA A 74 11.53 7.25 8.46
C ALA A 74 13.05 7.27 8.21
N ALA A 75 13.50 6.98 6.99
CA ALA A 75 14.91 6.96 6.63
C ALA A 75 15.62 8.31 6.84
N ILE A 76 14.94 9.44 6.56
CA ILE A 76 15.52 10.79 6.77
C ILE A 76 15.39 11.28 8.22
N SER A 77 14.48 10.70 9.01
CA SER A 77 14.16 11.23 10.35
C SER A 77 14.95 10.58 11.47
N GLY A 78 15.53 9.39 11.25
CA GLY A 78 16.35 8.67 12.24
C GLY A 78 15.68 8.57 13.60
#